data_AF-A0A4U8SVZ9-F1
#
_entry.id   AF-A0A4U8SVZ9-F1
#
_cell.length_a   1.000
_cell.length_b   1.000
_cell.length_c   1.000
_cell.angle_alpha   90.00
_cell.angle_beta   90.00
_cell.angle_gamma   90.00
#
_symmetry.space_group_name_H-M   'P 1'
#
loop_
_entity.id
_entity.type
_entity.pdbx_description
1 polymer ?
#
loop_
_entity_poly.entity_id
_entity_poly.type
_entity_poly.pdbx_seq_one_letter_code
_entity_poly.pdbx_strand_id
1 'polypeptide(L)'
;MNLTNEQKQEAKELLTKLENLYKDRVNLDILKIDRETNLKSEIASICDIKDKKGEIQPSKVKMPLVSALIDELFLEKNNKKEEEYVIMDTYRSAISNGVNKSVINAYVALKESFDENNQNIKEAFKETSILDKDILEAVNFIAKEYYKTLLENAKLEIGIETKPSKDMSMVLELIEELKKILK
;
A
#
# COMPACT_ATOMS: atom_id res chain seq x y z
N MET A 1 21.00 -32.24 2.42
CA MET A 1 22.20 -31.46 2.05
C MET A 1 23.03 -31.27 3.31
N ASN A 2 24.26 -31.78 3.40
CA ASN A 2 25.09 -31.69 4.61
C ASN A 2 26.12 -30.58 4.46
N LEU A 3 26.08 -29.56 5.33
CA LEU A 3 27.05 -28.46 5.36
C LEU A 3 28.42 -28.96 5.89
N THR A 4 29.51 -28.42 5.32
CA THR A 4 30.88 -28.67 5.80
C THR A 4 31.12 -28.04 7.17
N ASN A 5 32.17 -28.46 7.88
CA ASN A 5 32.51 -27.87 9.18
C ASN A 5 32.96 -26.40 9.06
N GLU A 6 33.63 -26.04 7.97
CA GLU A 6 34.01 -24.65 7.65
C GLU A 6 32.77 -23.78 7.46
N GLN A 7 31.78 -24.24 6.67
CA GLN A 7 30.50 -23.54 6.49
C GLN A 7 29.76 -23.34 7.80
N LYS A 8 29.79 -24.34 8.69
CA LYS A 8 29.17 -24.23 10.02
C LYS A 8 29.89 -23.22 10.92
N GLN A 9 31.22 -23.13 10.82
CA GLN A 9 32.01 -22.20 11.62
C GLN A 9 31.81 -20.76 11.14
N GLU A 10 31.90 -20.52 9.83
CA GLU A 10 31.64 -19.21 9.22
C GLU A 10 30.22 -18.72 9.53
N ALA A 11 29.22 -19.61 9.44
CA ALA A 11 27.84 -19.28 9.79
C ALA A 11 27.68 -18.84 11.25
N LYS A 12 28.40 -19.48 12.19
CA LYS A 12 28.38 -19.10 13.62
C LYS A 12 29.03 -17.74 13.87
N GLU A 13 30.14 -17.46 13.20
CA GLU A 13 30.85 -16.18 13.30
C GLU A 13 30.01 -15.04 12.73
N LEU A 14 29.40 -15.25 11.56
CA LEU A 14 28.48 -14.29 10.97
C LEU A 14 27.27 -14.04 11.88
N LEU A 15 26.66 -15.11 12.42
CA LEU A 15 25.53 -14.98 13.35
C LEU A 15 25.91 -14.13 14.57
N THR A 16 27.05 -14.42 15.19
CA THR A 16 27.54 -13.68 16.36
C THR A 16 27.77 -12.19 16.03
N LYS A 17 28.35 -11.91 14.85
CA LYS A 17 28.55 -10.54 14.38
C LYS A 17 27.22 -9.81 14.17
N LEU A 18 26.24 -10.46 13.54
CA LEU A 18 24.91 -9.89 13.31
C LEU A 18 24.17 -9.64 14.62
N GLU A 19 24.22 -10.58 15.57
CA GLU A 19 23.60 -10.41 16.90
C GLU A 19 24.14 -9.17 17.61
N ASN A 20 25.44 -8.90 17.55
CA ASN A 20 26.03 -7.70 18.13
C ASN A 20 25.57 -6.43 17.40
N LEU A 21 25.55 -6.43 16.06
CA LEU A 21 25.03 -5.30 15.29
C LEU A 21 23.54 -5.03 15.59
N TYR A 22 22.74 -6.06 15.83
CA TYR A 22 21.34 -5.89 16.20
C TYR A 22 21.17 -5.34 17.62
N LYS A 23 22.04 -5.72 18.58
CA LYS A 23 22.05 -5.09 19.91
C LYS A 23 22.37 -3.60 19.81
N ASP A 24 23.37 -3.22 19.01
CA ASP A 24 23.69 -1.82 18.77
C ASP A 24 22.53 -1.07 18.12
N ARG A 25 21.88 -1.70 17.14
CA ARG A 25 20.69 -1.15 16.48
C ARG A 25 19.55 -0.89 17.46
N VAL A 26 19.28 -1.80 18.39
CA VAL A 26 18.25 -1.58 19.42
C VAL A 26 18.54 -0.31 20.23
N ASN A 27 19.79 -0.09 20.64
CA ASN A 27 20.17 1.12 21.37
C ASN A 27 19.94 2.39 20.52
N LEU A 28 20.29 2.35 19.23
CA LEU A 28 20.04 3.46 18.30
C LEU A 28 18.54 3.72 18.10
N ASP A 29 17.71 2.68 18.01
CA ASP A 29 16.27 2.81 17.85
C ASP A 29 15.63 3.44 19.09
N ILE A 30 16.06 3.06 20.30
CA ILE A 30 15.60 3.70 21.54
C ILE A 30 16.01 5.17 21.61
N LEU A 31 17.26 5.49 21.29
CA LEU A 31 17.73 6.88 21.24
C LEU A 31 16.94 7.69 20.22
N LYS A 32 16.66 7.12 19.05
CA LYS A 32 15.85 7.78 18.03
C LYS A 32 14.45 8.11 18.54
N ILE A 33 13.77 7.20 19.25
CA ILE A 33 12.43 7.44 19.81
C ILE A 33 12.43 8.64 20.77
N ASP A 34 13.42 8.72 21.66
CA ASP A 34 13.57 9.84 22.60
C ASP A 34 13.78 11.17 21.85
N ARG A 35 14.72 11.20 20.90
CA ARG A 35 15.01 12.41 20.11
C ARG A 35 13.83 12.86 19.27
N GLU A 36 13.11 11.94 18.63
CA GLU A 36 11.90 12.29 17.88
C GLU A 36 10.79 12.82 18.79
N THR A 37 10.65 12.29 20.02
CA THR A 37 9.65 12.77 20.97
C THR A 37 9.93 14.20 21.41
N ASN A 38 11.20 14.51 21.70
CA ASN A 38 11.64 15.86 22.03
C ASN A 38 11.43 16.82 20.85
N LEU A 39 11.87 16.43 19.66
CA LEU A 39 11.70 17.24 18.44
C LEU A 39 10.22 17.52 18.12
N LYS A 40 9.33 16.52 18.24
CA LYS A 40 7.88 16.72 18.08
C LYS A 40 7.35 17.76 19.06
N SER A 41 7.82 17.72 20.30
CA SER A 41 7.37 18.64 21.34
C SER A 41 7.80 20.07 21.04
N GLU A 42 9.04 20.27 20.61
CA GLU A 42 9.55 21.59 20.19
C GLU A 42 8.79 22.12 18.97
N ILE A 43 8.63 21.31 17.92
CA ILE A 43 7.90 21.72 16.71
C ILE A 43 6.45 22.06 17.03
N ALA A 44 5.77 21.23 17.83
CA ALA A 44 4.38 21.51 18.22
C ALA A 44 4.26 22.80 19.03
N SER A 45 5.23 23.09 19.90
CA SER A 45 5.30 24.36 20.64
C SER A 45 5.49 25.55 19.71
N ILE A 46 6.48 25.49 18.81
CA ILE A 46 6.83 26.59 17.89
C ILE A 46 5.70 26.85 16.88
N CYS A 47 5.08 25.79 16.35
CA CYS A 47 4.00 25.90 15.37
C CYS A 47 2.61 26.07 15.99
N ASP A 48 2.53 26.29 17.31
CA ASP A 48 1.27 26.47 18.06
C ASP A 48 0.24 25.35 17.84
N ILE A 49 0.72 24.11 17.71
CA ILE A 49 -0.13 22.94 17.48
C ILE A 49 -0.77 22.53 18.80
N LYS A 50 -1.95 23.07 19.07
CA LYS A 50 -2.69 22.90 20.32
C LYS A 50 -4.06 22.23 20.13
N ASP A 51 -4.59 21.68 21.21
CA ASP A 51 -5.99 21.27 21.26
C ASP A 51 -6.93 22.45 21.58
N LYS A 52 -8.23 22.17 21.70
CA LYS A 52 -9.23 23.21 22.03
C LYS A 52 -9.07 23.81 23.43
N LYS A 53 -8.31 23.16 24.32
CA LYS A 53 -8.02 23.61 25.69
C LYS A 53 -6.71 24.40 25.76
N GLY A 54 -5.96 24.49 24.66
CA GLY A 54 -4.68 25.19 24.58
C GLY A 54 -3.47 24.32 24.94
N GLU A 55 -3.65 23.01 25.13
CA GLU A 55 -2.55 22.08 25.43
C GLU A 55 -1.79 21.72 24.15
N ILE A 56 -0.45 21.78 24.20
CA ILE A 56 0.42 21.40 23.06
C ILE A 56 0.19 19.93 22.68
N GLN A 57 0.15 19.65 21.39
CA GLN A 57 -0.14 18.33 20.82
C GLN A 57 1.02 17.79 19.95
N PRO A 58 2.12 17.30 20.56
CA PRO A 58 3.27 16.73 19.83
C PRO A 58 2.88 15.55 18.92
N SER A 59 1.84 14.81 19.29
CA SER A 59 1.31 13.67 18.53
C SER A 59 0.76 14.05 17.14
N LYS A 60 0.45 15.34 16.92
CA LYS A 60 -0.04 15.85 15.63
C LYS A 60 1.09 16.20 14.67
N VAL A 61 2.33 16.30 15.14
CA VAL A 61 3.51 16.54 14.30
C VAL A 61 3.79 15.32 13.43
N LYS A 62 3.90 15.54 12.12
CA LYS A 62 4.12 14.49 11.13
C LYS A 62 5.60 14.30 10.87
N MET A 63 6.24 13.39 11.61
CA MET A 63 7.67 13.10 11.44
C MET A 63 8.11 12.78 10.01
N PRO A 64 7.31 12.10 9.16
CA PRO A 64 7.72 11.93 7.76
C PRO A 64 7.91 13.24 6.99
N LEU A 65 7.20 14.32 7.35
CA LEU A 65 7.41 15.65 6.75
C LEU A 65 8.63 16.33 7.36
N VAL A 66 8.74 16.30 8.69
CA VAL A 66 9.89 16.85 9.43
C VAL A 66 11.20 16.21 8.98
N SER A 67 11.22 14.87 8.83
CA SER A 67 12.39 14.14 8.37
C SER A 67 12.77 14.49 6.93
N ALA A 68 11.80 14.71 6.05
CA ALA A 68 12.07 15.15 4.68
C ALA A 68 12.69 16.56 4.66
N LEU A 69 12.18 17.46 5.51
CA LEU A 69 12.75 18.80 5.67
C LEU A 69 14.14 18.78 6.30
N ILE A 70 14.39 17.90 7.28
CA ILE A 70 15.74 17.76 7.87
C ILE A 70 16.72 17.23 6.81
N ASP A 71 16.30 16.20 6.07
CA ASP A 71 17.07 15.62 4.98
C ASP A 71 17.42 16.68 3.91
N GLU A 72 16.49 17.56 3.58
CA GLU A 72 16.68 18.67 2.63
C GLU A 72 17.61 19.76 3.18
N LEU A 73 17.27 20.31 4.35
CA LEU A 73 17.92 21.50 4.91
C LEU A 73 19.31 21.21 5.45
N PHE A 74 19.57 19.98 5.91
CA PHE A 74 20.81 19.64 6.60
C PHE A 74 21.61 18.51 5.95
N LEU A 75 21.01 17.68 5.10
CA LEU A 75 21.68 16.55 4.45
C LEU A 75 21.71 16.65 2.92
N GLU A 76 21.29 17.79 2.35
CA GLU A 76 21.30 18.08 0.92
C GLU A 76 20.59 17.02 0.06
N LYS A 77 19.51 16.42 0.60
CA LYS A 77 18.69 15.46 -0.13
C LYS A 77 17.46 16.12 -0.75
N ASN A 78 17.04 15.62 -1.91
CA ASN A 78 15.81 16.10 -2.55
C ASN A 78 14.56 15.78 -1.72
N ASN A 79 13.72 16.78 -1.51
CA ASN A 79 12.44 16.64 -0.84
C ASN A 79 11.33 16.24 -1.84
N LYS A 80 11.22 14.93 -2.10
CA LYS A 80 10.20 14.38 -3.00
C LYS A 80 8.76 14.75 -2.61
N LYS A 81 8.51 15.03 -1.33
CA LYS A 81 7.16 15.40 -0.87
C LYS A 81 6.79 16.82 -1.31
N GLU A 82 7.75 17.74 -1.29
CA GLU A 82 7.56 19.09 -1.81
C GLU A 82 7.41 19.05 -3.33
N GLU A 83 8.24 18.28 -4.04
CA GLU A 83 8.12 18.07 -5.49
C GLU A 83 6.72 17.55 -5.87
N GLU A 84 6.22 16.51 -5.18
CA GLU A 84 4.87 15.99 -5.38
C GLU A 84 3.79 17.03 -5.10
N TYR A 85 3.95 17.85 -4.04
CA TYR A 85 3.00 18.92 -3.71
C TYR A 85 2.94 19.99 -4.80
N VAL A 86 4.09 20.45 -5.29
CA VAL A 86 4.19 21.44 -6.38
C VAL A 86 3.53 20.91 -7.66
N ILE A 87 3.76 19.63 -7.98
CA ILE A 87 3.11 18.96 -9.11
C ILE A 87 1.59 18.89 -8.89
N MET A 88 1.15 18.52 -7.69
CA MET A 88 -0.27 18.49 -7.35
C MET A 88 -0.95 19.85 -7.47
N ASP A 89 -0.30 20.93 -7.04
CA ASP A 89 -0.85 22.28 -7.16
C ASP A 89 -0.95 22.73 -8.62
N THR A 90 0.07 22.37 -9.43
CA THR A 90 0.04 22.55 -10.89
C THR A 90 -1.17 21.83 -11.51
N TYR A 91 -1.39 20.56 -11.15
CA TYR A 91 -2.52 19.79 -11.65
C TYR A 91 -3.86 20.33 -11.12
N ARG A 92 -3.93 20.79 -9.87
CA ARG A 92 -5.12 21.43 -9.30
C ARG A 92 -5.52 22.66 -10.12
N SER A 93 -4.56 23.52 -10.44
CA SER A 93 -4.80 24.68 -11.29
C SER A 93 -5.30 24.28 -12.69
N ALA A 94 -4.65 23.28 -13.32
CA ALA A 94 -5.07 22.78 -14.63
C ALA A 94 -6.50 22.22 -14.61
N ILE A 95 -6.85 21.40 -13.61
CA ILE A 95 -8.19 20.83 -13.45
C ILE A 95 -9.24 21.92 -13.21
N SER A 96 -8.90 22.95 -12.44
CA SER A 96 -9.85 24.00 -12.05
C SER A 96 -10.11 25.00 -13.18
N ASN A 97 -9.09 25.29 -14.01
CA ASN A 97 -9.11 26.42 -14.94
C ASN A 97 -8.92 26.05 -16.42
N GLY A 98 -8.39 24.87 -16.75
CA GLY A 98 -7.96 24.53 -18.11
C GLY A 98 -8.57 23.25 -18.70
N VAL A 99 -8.75 22.21 -17.89
CA VAL A 99 -9.30 20.92 -18.36
C VAL A 99 -10.80 21.03 -18.60
N ASN A 100 -11.27 20.42 -19.69
CA ASN A 100 -12.69 20.41 -20.02
C ASN A 100 -13.51 19.70 -18.94
N LYS A 101 -14.54 20.38 -18.41
CA LYS A 101 -15.46 19.84 -17.39
C LYS A 101 -16.12 18.54 -17.80
N SER A 102 -16.42 18.31 -19.08
CA SER A 102 -17.01 17.04 -19.53
C SER A 102 -16.06 15.86 -19.32
N VAL A 103 -14.76 16.05 -19.51
CA VAL A 103 -13.73 15.02 -19.28
C VAL A 103 -13.63 14.70 -17.79
N ILE A 104 -13.64 15.75 -16.94
CA ILE A 104 -13.63 15.59 -15.49
C ILE A 104 -14.88 14.83 -15.03
N ASN A 105 -16.05 15.27 -15.47
CA ASN A 105 -17.32 14.65 -15.09
C ASN A 105 -17.43 13.20 -15.56
N ALA A 106 -16.96 12.87 -16.77
CA ALA A 106 -16.92 11.50 -17.26
C ALA A 106 -16.04 10.61 -16.38
N TYR A 107 -14.88 11.12 -15.94
CA TYR A 107 -14.00 10.40 -15.03
C TYR A 107 -14.61 10.21 -13.62
N VAL A 108 -15.31 11.23 -13.10
CA VAL A 108 -16.03 11.14 -11.82
C VAL A 108 -17.16 10.11 -11.90
N ALA A 109 -18.00 10.17 -12.94
CA ALA A 109 -19.09 9.21 -13.14
C ALA A 109 -18.59 7.76 -13.28
N LEU A 110 -17.43 7.56 -13.91
CA LEU A 110 -16.77 6.25 -13.97
C LEU A 110 -16.39 5.76 -12.57
N LYS A 111 -15.85 6.62 -11.70
CA LYS A 111 -15.54 6.26 -10.31
C LYS A 111 -16.79 5.85 -9.53
N GLU A 112 -17.86 6.62 -9.65
CA GLU A 112 -19.15 6.30 -9.02
C GLU A 112 -19.68 4.94 -9.49
N SER A 113 -19.56 4.65 -10.79
CA SER A 113 -19.94 3.35 -11.36
C SER A 113 -19.11 2.19 -10.80
N PHE A 114 -17.81 2.39 -10.57
CA PHE A 114 -16.96 1.38 -9.91
C PHE A 114 -17.37 1.16 -8.45
N ASP A 115 -17.68 2.24 -7.72
CA ASP A 115 -18.12 2.13 -6.32
C ASP A 115 -19.47 1.41 -6.20
N GLU A 116 -20.41 1.71 -7.10
CA GLU A 116 -21.69 0.98 -7.20
C GLU A 116 -21.48 -0.50 -7.54
N ASN A 117 -20.64 -0.81 -8.53
CA ASN A 117 -20.34 -2.20 -8.88
C ASN A 117 -19.71 -2.98 -7.71
N ASN A 118 -18.78 -2.37 -6.99
CA ASN A 118 -18.16 -2.97 -5.81
C ASN A 118 -19.18 -3.23 -4.70
N GLN A 119 -20.17 -2.34 -4.54
CA GLN A 119 -21.25 -2.53 -3.59
C GLN A 119 -22.19 -3.66 -4.03
N ASN A 120 -22.57 -3.70 -5.30
CA ASN A 120 -23.40 -4.77 -5.86
C ASN A 120 -22.74 -6.16 -5.70
N ILE A 121 -21.42 -6.25 -5.89
CA ILE A 121 -20.67 -7.50 -5.63
C ILE A 121 -20.81 -7.90 -4.16
N LYS A 122 -20.62 -6.96 -3.21
CA LYS A 122 -20.77 -7.27 -1.78
C LYS A 122 -22.19 -7.69 -1.42
N GLU A 123 -23.19 -7.06 -2.02
CA GLU A 123 -24.61 -7.38 -1.80
C GLU A 123 -24.95 -8.77 -2.34
N ALA A 124 -24.44 -9.15 -3.51
CA ALA A 124 -24.62 -10.49 -4.06
C ALA A 124 -24.11 -11.60 -3.11
N PHE A 125 -23.00 -11.37 -2.39
CA PHE A 125 -22.55 -12.32 -1.37
C PHE A 125 -23.46 -12.34 -0.13
N LYS A 126 -24.03 -11.21 0.27
CA LYS A 126 -24.93 -11.11 1.44
C LYS A 126 -26.30 -11.73 1.21
N GLU A 127 -26.76 -11.77 -0.04
CA GLU A 127 -28.02 -12.42 -0.42
C GLU A 127 -27.94 -13.95 -0.31
N THR A 128 -26.74 -14.51 -0.18
CA THR A 128 -26.56 -15.93 0.10
C THR A 128 -26.87 -16.24 1.57
N SER A 129 -27.72 -17.24 1.81
CA SER A 129 -28.21 -17.59 3.16
C SER A 129 -27.81 -18.99 3.64
N ILE A 130 -27.31 -19.84 2.74
CA ILE A 130 -27.08 -21.27 2.98
C ILE A 130 -25.61 -21.65 2.80
N LEU A 131 -24.83 -20.84 2.09
CA LEU A 131 -23.43 -21.12 1.81
C LEU A 131 -22.56 -20.79 3.03
N ASP A 132 -21.66 -21.71 3.37
CA ASP A 132 -20.66 -21.46 4.40
C ASP A 132 -19.53 -20.55 3.89
N LYS A 133 -18.69 -20.12 4.84
CA LYS A 133 -17.61 -19.19 4.57
C LYS A 133 -16.58 -19.73 3.58
N ASP A 134 -16.25 -21.01 3.65
CA ASP A 134 -15.21 -21.62 2.83
C ASP A 134 -15.67 -21.71 1.37
N ILE A 135 -16.94 -22.03 1.14
CA ILE A 135 -17.56 -22.01 -0.18
C ILE A 135 -17.63 -20.58 -0.75
N LEU A 136 -18.00 -19.58 0.06
CA LEU A 136 -18.04 -18.18 -0.38
C LEU A 136 -16.64 -17.65 -0.74
N GLU A 137 -15.61 -18.04 0.01
CA GLU A 137 -14.22 -17.71 -0.29
C GLU A 137 -13.76 -18.35 -1.60
N ALA A 138 -14.09 -19.63 -1.83
CA ALA A 138 -13.81 -20.32 -3.08
C ALA A 138 -14.50 -19.64 -4.27
N VAL A 139 -15.80 -19.33 -4.18
CA VAL A 139 -16.55 -18.63 -5.24
C VAL A 139 -15.95 -17.26 -5.55
N ASN A 140 -15.57 -16.47 -4.53
CA ASN A 140 -14.92 -15.17 -4.71
C ASN A 140 -13.57 -15.30 -5.41
N PHE A 141 -12.80 -16.34 -5.06
CA PHE A 141 -11.52 -16.62 -5.72
C PHE A 141 -11.71 -16.92 -7.20
N ILE A 142 -12.64 -17.81 -7.55
CA ILE A 142 -12.97 -18.15 -8.95
C ILE A 142 -13.39 -16.90 -9.73
N ALA A 143 -14.31 -16.10 -9.17
CA ALA A 143 -14.81 -14.90 -9.83
C ALA A 143 -13.69 -13.88 -10.11
N LYS A 144 -12.74 -13.72 -9.18
CA LYS A 144 -11.59 -12.82 -9.35
C LYS A 144 -10.62 -13.31 -10.43
N GLU A 145 -10.39 -14.61 -10.51
CA GLU A 145 -9.55 -15.20 -11.54
C GLU A 145 -10.18 -15.04 -12.93
N TYR A 146 -11.48 -15.30 -13.05
CA TYR A 146 -12.23 -15.04 -14.27
C TYR A 146 -12.17 -13.56 -14.70
N TYR A 147 -12.36 -12.63 -13.74
CA TYR A 147 -12.21 -11.20 -14.00
C TYR A 147 -10.81 -10.82 -14.50
N LYS A 148 -9.74 -11.39 -13.92
CA LYS A 148 -8.36 -11.13 -14.38
C LYS A 148 -8.16 -11.58 -15.82
N THR A 149 -8.64 -12.76 -16.20
CA THR A 149 -8.56 -13.26 -17.58
C THR A 149 -9.33 -12.36 -18.53
N LEU A 150 -10.56 -11.97 -18.19
CA LEU A 150 -11.35 -11.04 -19.02
C LEU A 150 -10.63 -9.69 -19.20
N LEU A 151 -10.07 -9.14 -18.12
CA LEU A 151 -9.35 -7.88 -18.16
C LEU A 151 -8.07 -7.97 -18.98
N GLU A 152 -7.34 -9.08 -18.89
CA GLU A 152 -6.14 -9.32 -19.69
C GLU A 152 -6.47 -9.38 -21.18
N ASN A 153 -7.49 -10.15 -21.57
CA ASN A 153 -7.94 -10.22 -22.95
C ASN A 153 -8.39 -8.85 -23.48
N ALA A 154 -9.21 -8.13 -22.71
CA ALA A 154 -9.67 -6.80 -23.09
C ALA A 154 -8.52 -5.79 -23.24
N LYS A 155 -7.47 -5.90 -22.41
CA LYS A 155 -6.25 -5.08 -22.54
C LYS A 155 -5.46 -5.40 -23.79
N LEU A 156 -5.28 -6.69 -24.10
CA LEU A 156 -4.62 -7.14 -25.31
C LEU A 156 -5.35 -6.66 -26.57
N GLU A 157 -6.69 -6.70 -26.57
CA GLU A 157 -7.52 -6.21 -27.68
C GLU A 157 -7.32 -4.72 -27.97
N ILE A 158 -7.06 -3.90 -26.94
CA ILE A 158 -6.77 -2.47 -27.09
C ILE A 158 -5.26 -2.14 -27.14
N GLY A 159 -4.40 -3.16 -27.28
CA GLY A 159 -2.95 -3.00 -27.46
C GLY A 159 -2.16 -2.66 -26.20
N ILE A 160 -2.70 -2.93 -25.01
CA ILE A 160 -1.98 -2.77 -23.73
C ILE A 160 -1.25 -4.07 -23.40
N GLU A 161 0.09 -4.02 -23.30
CA GLU A 161 0.90 -5.16 -22.89
C GLU A 161 0.53 -5.65 -21.48
N THR A 162 0.26 -6.95 -21.37
CA THR A 162 0.07 -7.64 -20.10
C THR A 162 1.27 -8.56 -19.83
N LYS A 163 1.74 -8.57 -18.58
CA LYS A 163 2.70 -9.61 -18.16
C LYS A 163 1.91 -10.92 -17.98
N PRO A 164 2.39 -12.04 -18.52
CA PRO A 164 1.72 -13.32 -18.33
C PRO A 164 1.62 -13.64 -16.83
N SER A 165 0.44 -14.07 -16.37
CA SER A 165 0.28 -14.49 -14.97
C SER A 165 1.13 -15.73 -14.67
N LYS A 166 1.56 -15.89 -13.41
CA LYS A 166 2.19 -17.13 -12.93
C LYS A 166 1.26 -18.32 -13.17
N ASP A 167 1.84 -19.49 -13.43
CA ASP A 167 1.17 -20.77 -13.63
C ASP A 167 0.00 -20.99 -12.65
N MET A 168 -1.21 -21.09 -13.20
CA MET A 168 -2.49 -21.19 -12.46
C MET A 168 -3.06 -22.62 -12.44
N SER A 169 -2.24 -23.64 -12.76
CA SER A 169 -2.69 -25.04 -12.90
C SER A 169 -3.55 -25.54 -11.72
N MET A 170 -3.13 -25.28 -10.47
CA MET A 170 -3.89 -25.71 -9.28
C MET A 170 -5.21 -24.95 -9.05
N VAL A 171 -5.29 -23.71 -9.53
CA VAL A 171 -6.49 -22.87 -9.44
C VAL A 171 -7.54 -23.33 -10.46
N LEU A 172 -7.08 -23.68 -11.66
CA LEU A 172 -7.90 -24.23 -12.72
C LEU A 172 -8.49 -25.61 -12.35
N GLU A 173 -7.73 -26.44 -11.63
CA GLU A 173 -8.24 -27.72 -11.08
C GLU A 173 -9.39 -27.53 -10.09
N LEU A 174 -9.25 -26.61 -9.12
CA LEU A 174 -10.31 -26.26 -8.17
C LEU A 174 -11.55 -25.65 -8.85
N ILE A 175 -11.34 -24.83 -9.89
CA ILE A 175 -12.42 -24.28 -10.71
C ILE A 175 -13.16 -25.38 -11.49
N GLU A 176 -12.45 -26.34 -12.07
CA GLU A 176 -13.05 -27.46 -12.79
C GLU A 176 -13.83 -28.40 -11.87
N GLU A 177 -13.35 -28.64 -10.64
CA GLU A 177 -14.13 -29.39 -9.64
C GLU A 177 -15.41 -28.66 -9.25
N LEU A 178 -15.36 -27.35 -9.00
CA LEU A 178 -16.55 -26.56 -8.66
C LEU A 178 -17.53 -26.43 -9.85
N LYS A 179 -17.03 -26.29 -11.10
CA LYS A 179 -17.87 -26.28 -12.31
C LYS A 179 -18.58 -27.61 -12.58
N LYS A 180 -17.97 -28.73 -12.19
CA LYS A 180 -18.62 -30.06 -12.27
C LYS A 180 -19.76 -30.22 -11.27
N ILE A 181 -19.71 -29.50 -10.15
CA ILE A 181 -20.74 -29.52 -9.10
C ILE A 181 -21.88 -28.54 -9.40
N LEU A 182 -21.59 -27.43 -10.10
CA LEU A 182 -22.55 -26.35 -10.40
C LEU A 182 -23.27 -26.49 -11.77
N LYS A 183 -23.12 -27.63 -12.45
CA LYS A 183 -23.82 -27.97 -13.71
C LYS A 183 -24.94 -28.97 -13.49
#